data_AF-A0ABD2I8Y3-F1
#
_entry.id   AF-A0ABD2I8Y3-F1
#
_cell.length_a   1.000
_cell.length_b   1.000
_cell.length_c   1.000
_cell.angle_alpha   90.00
_cell.angle_beta   90.00
_cell.angle_gamma   90.00
#
_symmetry.space_group_name_H-M   'P 1'
#
loop_
_entity.id
_entity.type
_entity.pdbx_description
1 polymer ?
#
loop_
_entity_poly.entity_id
_entity_poly.type
_entity_poly.pdbx_seq_one_letter_code
_entity_poly.pdbx_strand_id
1 'polypeptide(L)'
;MSGQFTTDSDHNLEDRKKCNCFCFSAEIKKATFVVAIVSSFCIVSNLIVKIVGYSEIGWDFELLFLFVDGVAVLSMIYGLSAENAAFLQPFVVLSIITISLMVLLAAYLGTAIVDPNSWASQELELELNKRLSDVAKRMQLEFKFIVSLVATIALVGLFISIFLHLWFVYLTVQCAKHFRRQSY
;
A
#
# COMPACT_ATOMS: atom_id res chain seq x y z
N MET A 1 28.60 -9.64 56.90
CA MET A 1 27.37 -10.43 56.76
C MET A 1 26.40 -9.60 55.93
N SER A 2 26.05 -10.11 54.74
CA SER A 2 25.04 -9.61 53.78
C SER A 2 25.24 -8.20 53.17
N GLY A 3 25.11 -7.96 51.86
CA GLY A 3 24.55 -8.80 50.81
C GLY A 3 25.00 -8.36 49.42
N GLN A 4 25.53 -9.32 48.66
CA GLN A 4 25.65 -9.31 47.21
C GLN A 4 24.37 -9.97 46.68
N PHE A 5 23.36 -9.19 46.30
CA PHE A 5 22.20 -9.69 45.57
C PHE A 5 21.46 -8.50 44.95
N THR A 6 21.74 -8.15 43.69
CA THR A 6 20.85 -7.32 42.83
C THR A 6 21.38 -7.07 41.41
N THR A 7 22.59 -7.49 41.02
CA THR A 7 23.13 -7.17 39.68
C THR A 7 22.83 -8.18 38.57
N ASP A 8 22.28 -9.36 38.89
CA ASP A 8 22.09 -10.45 37.90
C ASP A 8 20.69 -10.45 37.23
N SER A 9 19.74 -9.74 37.84
CA SER A 9 18.34 -9.70 37.38
C SER A 9 18.08 -8.68 36.27
N ASP A 10 18.81 -7.57 36.25
CA ASP A 10 18.65 -6.51 35.24
C ASP A 10 19.33 -6.87 33.91
N HIS A 11 20.51 -7.49 33.95
CA HIS A 11 21.20 -7.97 32.74
C HIS A 11 20.37 -8.99 31.95
N ASN A 12 19.70 -9.92 32.64
CA ASN A 12 18.81 -10.91 32.03
C ASN A 12 17.50 -10.30 31.46
N LEU A 13 17.06 -9.14 31.97
CA LEU A 13 15.86 -8.45 31.46
C LEU A 13 16.17 -7.63 30.20
N GLU A 14 17.35 -7.01 30.13
CA GLU A 14 17.86 -6.32 28.94
C GLU A 14 18.19 -7.31 27.83
N ASP A 15 18.86 -8.42 28.12
CA ASP A 15 19.18 -9.43 27.10
C ASP A 15 17.94 -10.14 26.55
N ARG A 16 16.90 -10.39 27.38
CA ARG A 16 15.61 -10.90 26.86
C ARG A 16 14.85 -9.87 26.03
N LYS A 17 14.93 -8.57 26.35
CA LYS A 17 14.37 -7.50 25.50
C LYS A 17 15.15 -7.32 24.19
N LYS A 18 16.48 -7.43 24.22
CA LYS A 18 17.36 -7.39 23.05
C LYS A 18 17.13 -8.59 22.13
N CYS A 19 17.04 -9.80 22.69
CA CYS A 19 16.80 -11.03 21.94
C CYS A 19 15.37 -11.07 21.33
N ASN A 20 14.35 -10.63 22.08
CA ASN A 20 13.01 -10.44 21.51
C ASN A 20 12.97 -9.33 20.46
N CYS A 21 13.68 -8.20 20.63
CA CYS A 21 13.78 -7.17 19.59
C CYS A 21 14.51 -7.66 18.35
N PHE A 22 15.53 -8.51 18.49
CA PHE A 22 16.32 -9.02 17.37
C PHE A 22 15.56 -10.08 16.57
N CYS A 23 14.86 -11.01 17.24
CA CYS A 23 13.98 -11.98 16.59
C CYS A 23 12.76 -11.30 15.95
N PHE A 24 12.13 -10.34 16.65
CA PHE A 24 11.02 -9.55 16.12
C PHE A 24 11.48 -8.67 14.93
N SER A 25 12.69 -8.09 14.98
CA SER A 25 13.27 -7.36 13.84
C SER A 25 13.59 -8.27 12.65
N ALA A 26 14.09 -9.49 12.89
CA ALA A 26 14.36 -10.44 11.83
C ALA A 26 13.07 -10.93 11.16
N GLU A 27 12.02 -11.17 11.94
CA GLU A 27 10.69 -11.50 11.42
C GLU A 27 10.04 -10.32 10.69
N ILE A 28 10.13 -9.10 11.21
CA ILE A 28 9.61 -7.90 10.55
C ILE A 28 10.38 -7.61 9.26
N LYS A 29 11.71 -7.77 9.24
CA LYS A 29 12.50 -7.66 8.00
C LYS A 29 12.03 -8.66 6.96
N LYS A 30 11.88 -9.94 7.34
CA LYS A 30 11.38 -10.98 6.44
C LYS A 30 9.97 -10.69 5.95
N ALA A 31 9.06 -10.28 6.83
CA ALA A 31 7.70 -9.91 6.46
C ALA A 31 7.67 -8.71 5.51
N THR A 32 8.42 -7.65 5.81
CA THR A 32 8.51 -6.46 4.96
C THR A 32 9.12 -6.81 3.60
N PHE A 33 10.13 -7.68 3.57
CA PHE A 33 10.78 -8.12 2.34
C PHE A 33 9.86 -9.00 1.46
N VAL A 34 9.12 -9.94 2.07
CA VAL A 34 8.13 -10.75 1.37
C VAL A 34 7.07 -9.87 0.72
N VAL A 35 6.55 -8.88 1.44
CA VAL A 35 5.54 -8.02 0.83
C VAL A 35 6.13 -7.05 -0.18
N ALA A 36 7.37 -6.60 -0.01
CA ALA A 36 8.07 -5.84 -1.05
C ALA A 36 8.18 -6.64 -2.36
N ILE A 37 8.48 -7.95 -2.27
CA ILE A 37 8.53 -8.85 -3.43
C ILE A 37 7.15 -9.00 -4.07
N VAL A 38 6.11 -9.26 -3.27
CA VAL A 38 4.74 -9.40 -3.79
C VAL A 38 4.27 -8.10 -4.46
N SER A 39 4.52 -6.95 -3.83
CA SER A 39 4.20 -5.64 -4.38
C SER A 39 4.97 -5.39 -5.68
N SER A 40 6.28 -5.68 -5.71
CA SER A 40 7.09 -5.58 -6.92
C SER A 40 6.56 -6.49 -8.04
N PHE A 41 6.10 -7.70 -7.71
CA PHE A 41 5.52 -8.63 -8.69
C PHE A 41 4.20 -8.09 -9.26
N CYS A 42 3.34 -7.48 -8.44
CA CYS A 42 2.13 -6.80 -8.90
C CYS A 42 2.44 -5.62 -9.82
N ILE A 43 3.41 -4.77 -9.46
CA ILE A 43 3.86 -3.64 -10.29
C ILE A 43 4.36 -4.14 -11.65
N VAL A 44 5.23 -5.15 -11.65
CA VAL A 44 5.78 -5.76 -12.88
C VAL A 44 4.67 -6.38 -13.73
N SER A 45 3.72 -7.07 -13.11
CA SER A 45 2.57 -7.67 -13.83
C SER A 45 1.71 -6.60 -14.50
N ASN A 46 1.40 -5.51 -13.80
CA ASN A 46 0.67 -4.37 -14.37
C ASN A 46 1.45 -3.74 -15.54
N LEU A 47 2.77 -3.66 -15.44
CA LEU A 47 3.65 -3.12 -16.47
C LEU A 47 3.70 -4.05 -17.71
N ILE A 48 3.72 -5.37 -17.50
CA ILE A 48 3.66 -6.38 -18.58
C ILE A 48 2.31 -6.34 -19.30
N VAL A 49 1.20 -6.31 -18.57
CA VAL A 49 -0.15 -6.23 -19.17
C VAL A 49 -0.29 -4.98 -20.03
N LYS A 50 0.35 -3.87 -19.63
CA LYS A 50 0.44 -2.66 -20.44
C LYS A 50 1.33 -2.82 -21.69
N ILE A 51 2.52 -3.40 -21.58
CA ILE A 51 3.41 -3.64 -22.73
C ILE A 51 2.75 -4.54 -23.78
N VAL A 52 1.97 -5.53 -23.34
CA VAL A 52 1.24 -6.46 -24.21
C VAL A 52 0.04 -5.77 -24.89
N GLY A 53 -0.29 -4.53 -24.54
CA GLY A 53 -1.31 -3.73 -25.21
C GLY A 53 -2.75 -4.11 -24.85
N TYR A 54 -2.94 -4.94 -23.82
CA TYR A 54 -4.28 -5.32 -23.34
C TYR A 54 -4.96 -4.23 -22.50
N SER A 55 -4.20 -3.22 -22.06
CA SER A 55 -4.71 -2.17 -21.19
C SER A 55 -4.67 -0.82 -21.89
N GLU A 56 -5.83 -0.15 -22.01
CA GLU A 56 -6.00 1.25 -22.43
C GLU A 56 -5.48 2.25 -21.37
N ILE A 57 -4.46 1.87 -20.59
CA ILE A 57 -3.82 2.77 -19.65
C ILE A 57 -3.14 3.85 -20.50
N GLY A 58 -3.62 5.09 -20.42
CA GLY A 58 -3.05 6.24 -21.10
C GLY A 58 -1.56 6.41 -20.80
N TRP A 59 -0.82 6.99 -21.74
CA TRP A 59 0.61 7.27 -21.58
C TRP A 59 0.90 8.44 -20.61
N ASP A 60 -0.13 9.04 -20.02
CA ASP A 60 -0.06 10.36 -19.40
C ASP A 60 0.35 10.33 -17.91
N PHE A 61 -0.45 9.73 -17.03
CA PHE A 61 -0.25 9.85 -15.58
C PHE A 61 -0.18 8.51 -14.84
N GLU A 62 -0.92 7.51 -15.30
CA GLU A 62 -0.96 6.20 -14.64
C GLU A 62 0.36 5.43 -14.81
N LEU A 63 1.02 5.55 -15.98
CA LEU A 63 2.35 4.98 -16.20
C LEU A 63 3.42 5.68 -15.35
N LEU A 64 3.34 7.00 -15.23
CA LEU A 64 4.27 7.78 -14.41
C LEU A 64 4.14 7.38 -12.94
N PHE A 65 2.91 7.25 -12.44
CA PHE A 65 2.64 6.80 -11.07
C PHE A 65 3.18 5.37 -10.83
N LEU A 66 2.95 4.45 -11.78
CA LEU A 66 3.47 3.09 -11.72
C LEU A 66 5.01 3.05 -11.70
N PHE A 67 5.66 3.89 -12.51
CA PHE A 67 7.12 3.98 -12.55
C PHE A 67 7.69 4.52 -11.24
N VAL A 68 7.13 5.61 -10.71
CA VAL A 68 7.58 6.21 -9.46
C VAL A 68 7.37 5.24 -8.28
N ASP A 69 6.24 4.51 -8.25
CA ASP A 69 6.00 3.46 -7.25
C ASP A 69 7.01 2.32 -7.37
N GLY A 70 7.35 1.89 -8.59
CA GLY A 70 8.41 0.92 -8.85
C GLY A 70 9.78 1.36 -8.29
N VAL A 71 10.18 2.61 -8.54
CA VAL A 71 11.43 3.18 -7.99
C VAL A 71 11.38 3.25 -6.45
N ALA A 72 10.22 3.60 -5.88
CA ALA A 72 10.03 3.65 -4.44
C ALA A 72 10.17 2.25 -3.80
N VAL A 73 9.56 1.22 -4.38
CA VAL A 73 9.70 -0.17 -3.90
C VAL A 73 11.14 -0.67 -4.04
N LEU A 74 11.82 -0.37 -5.15
CA LEU A 74 13.23 -0.70 -5.33
C LEU A 74 14.12 -0.01 -4.29
N SER A 75 13.85 1.26 -3.99
CA SER A 75 14.56 2.00 -2.94
C SER A 75 14.34 1.39 -1.55
N MET A 76 13.13 0.89 -1.28
CA MET A 76 12.82 0.18 -0.04
C MET A 76 13.57 -1.15 0.05
N ILE A 77 13.57 -1.96 -1.01
CA ILE A 77 14.32 -3.23 -1.08
C ILE A 77 15.80 -2.97 -0.86
N TYR A 78 16.37 -1.99 -1.55
CA TYR A 78 17.77 -1.62 -1.40
C TYR A 78 18.07 -1.13 0.03
N GLY A 79 17.21 -0.30 0.61
CA GLY A 79 17.35 0.18 1.99
C GLY A 79 17.28 -0.93 3.04
N LEU A 80 16.44 -1.95 2.82
CA LEU A 80 16.36 -3.15 3.67
C LEU A 80 17.63 -4.00 3.57
N SER A 81 18.17 -4.17 2.36
CA SER A 81 19.40 -4.94 2.13
C SER A 81 20.66 -4.22 2.63
N ALA A 82 20.74 -2.90 2.44
CA ALA A 82 21.87 -2.08 2.86
C ALA A 82 21.75 -1.57 4.31
N GLU A 83 20.71 -1.98 5.04
CA GLU A 83 20.38 -1.56 6.42
C GLU A 83 20.36 -0.03 6.63
N ASN A 84 20.08 0.72 5.56
CA ASN A 84 20.14 2.17 5.54
C ASN A 84 18.75 2.79 5.57
N ALA A 85 18.42 3.42 6.70
CA ALA A 85 17.11 4.07 6.90
C ALA A 85 16.83 5.22 5.93
N ALA A 86 17.86 5.83 5.33
CA ALA A 86 17.71 6.93 4.37
C ALA A 86 16.92 6.52 3.12
N PHE A 87 17.10 5.29 2.63
CA PHE A 87 16.42 4.80 1.43
C PHE A 87 14.95 4.41 1.67
N LEU A 88 14.49 4.33 2.93
CA LEU A 88 13.08 4.09 3.25
C LEU A 88 12.23 5.37 3.13
N GLN A 89 12.84 6.55 3.17
CA GLN A 89 12.14 7.84 3.09
C GLN A 89 11.29 8.04 1.84
N PRO A 90 11.81 7.85 0.60
CA PRO A 90 11.01 8.06 -0.62
C PRO A 90 9.75 7.19 -0.65
N PHE A 91 9.82 5.94 -0.19
CA PHE A 91 8.67 5.04 -0.11
C PHE A 91 7.60 5.52 0.88
N VAL A 92 8.01 6.00 2.06
CA VAL A 92 7.08 6.54 3.07
C VAL A 92 6.41 7.81 2.56
N VAL A 93 7.16 8.72 1.93
CA VAL A 93 6.61 9.95 1.33
C VAL A 93 5.60 9.61 0.24
N LEU A 94 5.95 8.68 -0.65
CA LEU A 94 5.05 8.23 -1.70
C LEU A 94 3.78 7.60 -1.13
N SER A 95 3.91 6.74 -0.11
CA SER A 95 2.76 6.11 0.56
C SER A 95 1.83 7.14 1.19
N ILE A 96 2.35 8.23 1.79
CA ILE A 96 1.52 9.31 2.35
C ILE A 96 0.74 10.05 1.25
N ILE A 97 1.39 10.33 0.12
CA ILE A 97 0.74 10.95 -1.04
C ILE A 97 -0.36 10.02 -1.57
N THR A 98 -0.06 8.73 -1.76
CA THR A 98 -1.01 7.72 -2.22
C THR A 98 -2.21 7.60 -1.30
N ILE A 99 -2.00 7.52 0.03
CA ILE A 99 -3.10 7.50 1.00
C ILE A 99 -3.98 8.74 0.85
N SER A 100 -3.39 9.93 0.69
CA SER A 100 -4.13 11.19 0.53
C SER A 100 -5.01 11.16 -0.73
N LEU A 101 -4.47 10.69 -1.85
CA LEU A 101 -5.22 10.51 -3.10
C LEU A 101 -6.33 9.46 -2.96
N MET A 102 -6.07 8.35 -2.26
CA MET A 102 -7.06 7.29 -2.02
C MET A 102 -8.22 7.79 -1.14
N VAL A 103 -7.96 8.60 -0.12
CA VAL A 103 -9.01 9.23 0.68
C VAL A 103 -9.84 10.19 -0.16
N LEU A 104 -9.21 10.98 -1.02
CA LEU A 104 -9.91 11.90 -1.92
C LEU A 104 -10.80 11.13 -2.91
N LEU A 105 -10.29 10.03 -3.47
CA LEU A 105 -11.04 9.16 -4.36
C LEU A 105 -12.20 8.46 -3.63
N ALA A 106 -11.99 8.02 -2.39
CA ALA A 106 -13.04 7.44 -1.56
C ALA A 106 -14.17 8.45 -1.27
N ALA A 107 -13.81 9.71 -0.99
CA ALA A 107 -14.79 10.78 -0.83
C ALA A 107 -15.57 11.04 -2.13
N TYR A 108 -14.87 11.10 -3.27
CA TYR A 108 -15.48 11.25 -4.59
C TYR A 108 -16.46 10.12 -4.91
N LEU A 109 -16.04 8.86 -4.77
CA LEU A 109 -16.92 7.69 -4.97
C LEU A 109 -18.07 7.64 -3.95
N GLY A 110 -17.82 8.10 -2.72
CA GLY A 110 -18.86 8.25 -1.70
C GLY A 110 -19.99 9.17 -2.16
N THR A 111 -19.67 10.26 -2.87
CA THR A 111 -20.71 11.15 -3.43
C THR A 111 -21.56 10.46 -4.49
N ALA A 112 -20.98 9.55 -5.29
CA ALA A 112 -21.72 8.78 -6.29
C ALA A 112 -22.68 7.74 -5.66
N ILE A 113 -22.35 7.21 -4.48
CA ILE A 113 -23.20 6.26 -3.74
C ILE A 113 -24.36 6.98 -3.05
N VAL A 114 -24.08 8.14 -2.42
CA VAL A 114 -25.08 8.89 -1.64
C VAL A 114 -26.06 9.63 -2.55
N ASP A 115 -25.57 10.25 -3.63
CA ASP A 115 -26.41 10.92 -4.62
C ASP A 115 -26.13 10.35 -6.03
N PRO A 116 -27.04 9.51 -6.56
CA PRO A 116 -26.89 8.91 -7.88
C PRO A 116 -26.99 9.93 -9.03
N ASN A 117 -27.44 11.17 -8.77
CA ASN A 117 -27.46 12.26 -9.75
C ASN A 117 -26.25 13.19 -9.63
N SER A 118 -25.31 12.90 -8.73
CA SER A 118 -24.07 13.66 -8.61
C SER A 118 -23.23 13.58 -9.89
N TRP A 119 -22.41 14.60 -10.13
CA TRP A 119 -21.48 14.63 -11.26
C TRP A 119 -20.54 13.40 -11.27
N ALA A 120 -20.16 12.91 -10.09
CA ALA A 120 -19.34 11.72 -9.93
C ALA A 120 -20.03 10.44 -10.41
N SER A 121 -21.32 10.28 -10.10
CA SER A 121 -22.14 9.16 -10.56
C SER A 121 -22.30 9.16 -12.08
N GLN A 122 -22.55 10.34 -12.67
CA GLN A 122 -22.73 10.48 -14.13
C GLN A 122 -21.46 10.16 -14.91
N GLU A 123 -20.30 10.65 -14.45
CA GLU A 123 -19.02 10.35 -15.09
C GLU A 123 -18.69 8.84 -14.97
N LEU A 124 -18.94 8.25 -13.80
CA LEU A 124 -18.73 6.82 -13.56
C LEU A 124 -19.66 5.96 -14.43
N GLU A 125 -20.92 6.37 -14.59
CA GLU A 125 -21.90 5.72 -15.47
C GLU A 125 -21.46 5.80 -16.93
N LEU A 126 -20.94 6.95 -17.39
CA LEU A 126 -20.49 7.14 -18.76
C LEU A 126 -19.25 6.27 -19.08
N GLU A 127 -18.29 6.19 -18.16
CA GLU A 127 -17.11 5.34 -18.30
C GLU A 127 -17.46 3.85 -18.23
N LEU A 128 -18.32 3.46 -17.28
CA LEU A 128 -18.82 2.08 -17.18
C LEU A 128 -19.61 1.70 -18.43
N ASN A 129 -20.43 2.60 -18.97
CA ASN A 129 -21.17 2.33 -20.19
C ASN A 129 -20.23 2.17 -21.38
N LYS A 130 -19.16 2.95 -21.51
CA LYS A 130 -18.14 2.71 -22.55
C LYS A 130 -17.54 1.31 -22.43
N ARG A 131 -17.06 0.93 -21.24
CA ARG A 131 -16.35 -0.34 -21.01
C ARG A 131 -17.24 -1.58 -21.01
N LEU A 132 -18.48 -1.44 -20.54
CA LEU A 132 -19.43 -2.53 -20.38
C LEU A 132 -20.56 -2.49 -21.40
N SER A 133 -20.60 -1.56 -22.36
CA SER A 133 -21.67 -1.49 -23.38
C SER A 133 -21.89 -2.83 -24.09
N ASP A 134 -20.81 -3.56 -24.40
CA ASP A 134 -20.86 -4.88 -25.03
C ASP A 134 -21.39 -5.98 -24.08
N VAL A 135 -21.10 -5.88 -22.79
CA VAL A 135 -21.56 -6.83 -21.76
C VAL A 135 -23.01 -6.53 -21.33
N ALA A 136 -23.35 -5.25 -21.23
CA ALA A 136 -24.66 -4.77 -20.81
C ALA A 136 -25.74 -5.02 -21.87
N LYS A 137 -25.39 -4.90 -23.16
CA LYS A 137 -26.27 -5.36 -24.27
C LYS A 137 -26.67 -6.83 -24.12
N ARG A 138 -25.83 -7.66 -23.49
CA ARG A 138 -26.13 -9.08 -23.23
C ARG A 138 -26.95 -9.32 -21.96
N MET A 139 -26.93 -8.41 -20.99
CA MET A 139 -27.49 -8.69 -19.65
C MET A 139 -28.79 -7.96 -19.28
N GLN A 140 -29.32 -7.01 -20.06
CA GLN A 140 -30.60 -6.31 -19.75
C GLN A 140 -30.74 -5.81 -18.30
N LEU A 141 -29.64 -5.55 -17.60
CA LEU A 141 -29.63 -5.10 -16.22
C LEU A 141 -29.81 -3.57 -16.17
N GLU A 142 -30.45 -3.07 -15.10
CA GLU A 142 -30.52 -1.63 -14.84
C GLU A 142 -29.12 -1.09 -14.51
N PHE A 143 -28.59 -0.25 -15.40
CA PHE A 143 -27.24 0.33 -15.28
C PHE A 143 -27.00 1.05 -13.95
N LYS A 144 -28.03 1.69 -13.38
CA LYS A 144 -27.94 2.39 -12.10
C LYS A 144 -27.53 1.47 -10.94
N PHE A 145 -28.04 0.23 -10.94
CA PHE A 145 -27.67 -0.76 -9.93
C PHE A 145 -26.22 -1.21 -10.09
N ILE A 146 -25.75 -1.37 -11.34
CA ILE A 146 -24.37 -1.74 -11.65
C ILE A 146 -23.40 -0.64 -11.19
N VAL A 147 -23.70 0.62 -11.48
CA VAL A 147 -22.88 1.77 -11.06
C VAL A 147 -22.73 1.80 -9.54
N SER A 148 -23.85 1.68 -8.80
CA SER A 148 -23.81 1.64 -7.34
C SER A 148 -23.01 0.45 -6.80
N LEU A 149 -23.15 -0.74 -7.40
CA LEU A 149 -22.45 -1.95 -6.99
C LEU A 149 -20.94 -1.83 -7.24
N VAL A 150 -20.54 -1.36 -8.42
CA VAL A 150 -19.13 -1.13 -8.77
C VAL A 150 -18.52 -0.06 -7.87
N ALA A 151 -19.21 1.05 -7.62
CA ALA A 151 -18.75 2.09 -6.70
C ALA A 151 -18.55 1.55 -5.28
N THR A 152 -19.46 0.68 -4.81
CA THR A 152 -19.36 0.05 -3.49
C THR A 152 -18.16 -0.90 -3.40
N ILE A 153 -17.97 -1.77 -4.40
CA ILE A 153 -16.81 -2.67 -4.46
C ILE A 153 -15.51 -1.86 -4.51
N ALA A 154 -15.45 -0.83 -5.34
CA ALA A 154 -14.30 0.06 -5.43
C ALA A 154 -14.02 0.72 -4.08
N LEU A 155 -15.03 1.24 -3.39
CA LEU A 155 -14.89 1.86 -2.07
C LEU A 155 -14.33 0.87 -1.03
N VAL A 156 -14.84 -0.36 -0.98
CA VAL A 156 -14.31 -1.41 -0.09
C VAL A 156 -12.84 -1.72 -0.43
N GLY A 157 -12.52 -1.85 -1.71
CA GLY A 157 -11.15 -2.05 -2.18
C GLY A 157 -10.22 -0.91 -1.75
N LEU A 158 -10.68 0.34 -1.83
CA LEU A 158 -9.93 1.51 -1.39
C LEU A 158 -9.67 1.49 0.12
N PHE A 159 -10.67 1.14 0.93
CA PHE A 159 -10.45 1.00 2.38
C PHE A 159 -9.41 -0.06 2.69
N ILE A 160 -9.49 -1.24 2.07
CA ILE A 160 -8.49 -2.30 2.25
C ILE A 160 -7.09 -1.80 1.83
N SER A 161 -7.00 -1.11 0.70
CA SER A 161 -5.74 -0.53 0.21
C SER A 161 -5.16 0.51 1.18
N ILE A 162 -5.99 1.40 1.75
CA ILE A 162 -5.58 2.38 2.76
C ILE A 162 -5.05 1.67 4.01
N PHE A 163 -5.75 0.65 4.50
CA PHE A 163 -5.30 -0.15 5.65
C PHE A 163 -3.95 -0.82 5.37
N LEU A 164 -3.76 -1.38 4.17
CA LEU A 164 -2.49 -1.95 3.76
C LEU A 164 -1.39 -0.88 3.73
N HIS A 165 -1.61 0.28 3.10
CA HIS A 165 -0.60 1.35 3.07
C HIS A 165 -0.25 1.87 4.47
N LEU A 166 -1.22 2.03 5.36
CA LEU A 166 -0.98 2.41 6.76
C LEU A 166 -0.16 1.36 7.50
N TRP A 167 -0.48 0.08 7.31
CA TRP A 167 0.30 -1.04 7.84
C TRP A 167 1.74 -1.04 7.30
N PHE A 168 1.93 -0.76 6.00
CA PHE A 168 3.25 -0.63 5.36
C PHE A 168 4.08 0.51 5.94
N VAL A 169 3.48 1.68 6.08
CA VAL A 169 4.13 2.84 6.69
C VAL A 169 4.50 2.53 8.14
N TYR A 170 3.62 1.87 8.89
CA TYR A 170 3.91 1.46 10.26
C TYR A 170 5.13 0.53 10.34
N LEU A 171 5.18 -0.52 9.50
CA LEU A 171 6.31 -1.45 9.47
C LEU A 171 7.62 -0.76 9.07
N THR A 172 7.60 0.08 8.04
CA THR A 172 8.79 0.81 7.57
C THR A 172 9.32 1.81 8.60
N VAL A 173 8.44 2.51 9.33
CA VAL A 173 8.82 3.38 10.44
C VAL A 173 9.47 2.60 11.57
N GLN A 174 8.94 1.41 11.91
CA GLN A 174 9.55 0.55 12.94
C GLN A 174 10.94 0.05 12.50
N CYS A 175 11.09 -0.36 11.24
CA CYS A 175 12.39 -0.71 10.65
C CYS A 175 13.37 0.46 10.71
N ALA A 176 12.96 1.66 10.32
CA ALA A 176 13.81 2.85 10.34
C ALA A 176 14.25 3.23 11.77
N LYS A 177 13.35 3.13 12.75
CA LYS A 177 13.67 3.35 14.17
C LYS A 177 14.67 2.32 14.70
N HIS A 178 14.59 1.08 14.21
CA HIS A 178 15.54 0.03 14.56
C HIS A 178 16.94 0.31 14.01
N PHE A 179 17.06 0.63 12.71
CA PHE A 179 18.34 0.95 12.09
C PHE A 179 19.04 2.15 12.77
N ARG A 180 18.28 3.17 13.18
CA ARG A 180 18.83 4.32 13.90
C ARG A 180 19.38 3.96 15.30
N ARG A 181 18.82 2.95 15.97
CA ARG A 181 19.33 2.45 17.27
C ARG A 181 20.58 1.59 17.15
N GLN A 182 20.79 0.95 16.00
CA GLN A 182 21.95 0.08 15.77
C GLN A 182 23.19 0.86 15.31
N SER A 183 23.01 2.12 14.89
CA SER A 183 24.06 3.04 14.44
C SER A 183 24.68 3.89 15.57
N TYR A 184 24.22 3.71 16.81
CA TYR A 184 24.73 4.34 18.04
C TYR A 184 25.30 3.27 18.96
#